data_AF-A0A2C5Z9F7-F1
#
_entry.id   AF-A0A2C5Z9F7-F1
#
_cell.length_a   1.000
_cell.length_b   1.000
_cell.length_c   1.000
_cell.angle_alpha   90.00
_cell.angle_beta   90.00
_cell.angle_gamma   90.00
#
_symmetry.space_group_name_H-M   'P 1'
#
loop_
_entity.id
_entity.type
_entity.pdbx_description
1 polymer ?
#
loop_
_entity_poly.entity_id
_entity_poly.type
_entity_poly.pdbx_seq_one_letter_code
_entity_poly.pdbx_strand_id
1 'polypeptide(L)'
;MEWYLHYAILDMAFNEFGQVRQDFLRADRRRLLSQKLKQRLYFAGLLNFVFAPVVLAYVVVVYFFTYYNEYQKDPKLAAARKYSVLAEWKFREFNELPHIFYERLHMSLPFATRYIDQFPKRMTDDIARSIAFMSGAITAVLAVGTVLDSELFLGFEITKDRTVLFYLGLFGGVWAMTRGMVSEETSVFNPEYALHNFRG
;
A
#
# COMPACT_ATOMS: atom_id res chain seq x y z
N MET A 1 4.99 -7.69 -15.48
CA MET A 1 6.39 -7.34 -15.80
C MET A 1 7.29 -8.56 -15.86
N GLU A 2 7.23 -9.46 -14.88
CA GLU A 2 8.00 -10.70 -14.86
C GLU A 2 7.89 -11.51 -16.17
N TRP A 3 6.68 -11.68 -16.68
CA TRP A 3 6.44 -12.37 -17.96
C TRP A 3 7.20 -11.74 -19.14
N TYR A 4 7.23 -10.41 -19.24
CA TYR A 4 7.96 -9.71 -20.31
C TYR A 4 9.48 -9.88 -20.17
N LEU A 5 10.00 -9.93 -18.94
CA LEU A 5 11.42 -10.21 -18.68
C LEU A 5 11.76 -11.65 -19.05
N HIS A 6 10.89 -12.60 -18.73
CA HIS A 6 11.04 -13.99 -19.14
C HIS A 6 11.08 -14.11 -20.68
N TYR A 7 10.11 -13.51 -21.36
CA TYR A 7 10.04 -13.51 -22.81
C TYR A 7 11.24 -12.83 -23.50
N ALA A 8 11.64 -11.66 -22.99
CA ALA A 8 12.70 -10.87 -23.61
C ALA A 8 14.08 -11.49 -23.38
N ILE A 9 14.35 -11.97 -22.16
CA ILE A 9 15.69 -12.38 -21.71
C ILE A 9 15.81 -13.90 -21.63
N LEU A 10 14.95 -14.57 -20.86
CA LEU A 10 15.09 -16.00 -20.58
C LEU A 10 14.83 -16.86 -21.83
N ASP A 11 13.74 -16.61 -22.56
CA ASP A 11 13.43 -17.32 -23.81
C ASP A 11 14.48 -17.06 -24.90
N MET A 12 15.20 -15.94 -24.81
CA MET A 12 16.28 -15.63 -25.74
C MET A 12 17.58 -16.34 -25.35
N ALA A 13 17.93 -16.35 -24.06
CA ALA A 13 19.19 -16.88 -23.56
C ALA A 13 19.21 -18.41 -23.48
N PHE A 14 18.09 -19.02 -23.10
CA PHE A 14 17.99 -20.45 -22.85
C PHE A 14 17.26 -21.18 -23.99
N ASN A 15 17.59 -22.45 -24.15
CA ASN A 15 16.87 -23.41 -24.97
C ASN A 15 15.80 -24.12 -24.13
N GLU A 16 14.93 -24.90 -24.78
CA GLU A 16 13.84 -25.67 -24.13
C GLU A 16 14.36 -26.63 -23.04
N PHE A 17 15.62 -27.05 -23.12
CA PHE A 17 16.30 -27.89 -22.13
C PHE A 17 16.97 -27.11 -20.98
N GLY A 18 16.74 -25.79 -20.87
CA GLY A 18 17.36 -24.94 -19.84
C GLY A 18 18.86 -24.69 -20.04
N GLN A 19 19.40 -24.99 -21.22
CA GLN A 19 20.81 -24.76 -21.55
C GLN A 19 21.00 -23.42 -22.28
N VAL A 20 22.11 -22.73 -21.98
CA VAL A 20 22.46 -21.46 -22.64
C VAL A 20 22.79 -21.71 -24.10
N ARG A 21 22.21 -20.90 -25.00
CA ARG A 21 22.50 -20.97 -26.44
C ARG A 21 23.98 -20.68 -26.72
N GLN A 22 24.62 -21.52 -27.53
CA GLN A 22 26.03 -21.39 -27.93
C GLN A 22 26.37 -20.03 -28.56
N ASP A 23 25.37 -19.37 -29.19
CA ASP A 23 25.51 -18.02 -29.72
C ASP A 23 25.87 -16.98 -28.65
N PHE A 24 25.43 -17.14 -27.40
CA PHE A 24 25.74 -16.24 -26.29
C PHE A 24 27.17 -16.42 -25.75
N LEU A 25 27.80 -17.57 -26.01
CA LEU A 25 29.17 -17.86 -25.55
C LEU A 25 30.23 -17.20 -26.46
N ARG A 26 29.86 -16.84 -27.70
CA ARG A 26 30.78 -16.23 -28.67
C ARG A 26 30.75 -14.71 -28.62
N ALA A 27 31.89 -14.08 -28.32
CA ALA A 27 32.01 -12.62 -28.22
C ALA A 27 31.70 -11.89 -29.54
N ASP A 28 32.02 -12.50 -30.68
CA ASP A 28 31.83 -11.90 -32.01
C ASP A 28 30.37 -11.60 -32.36
N ARG A 29 29.42 -12.32 -31.74
CA ARG A 29 27.98 -12.19 -32.02
C ARG A 29 27.25 -11.23 -31.06
N ARG A 30 27.95 -10.60 -30.11
CA ARG A 30 27.37 -9.69 -29.11
C ARG A 30 26.52 -8.57 -29.73
N ARG A 31 26.97 -7.98 -30.84
CA ARG A 31 26.24 -6.88 -31.52
C ARG A 31 24.89 -7.35 -32.09
N LEU A 32 24.88 -8.53 -32.70
CA LEU A 32 23.67 -9.13 -33.28
C LEU A 32 22.69 -9.57 -32.19
N LEU A 33 23.18 -10.13 -31.08
CA LEU A 33 22.38 -10.45 -29.91
C LEU A 33 21.75 -9.21 -29.28
N SER A 34 22.54 -8.15 -29.08
CA SER A 34 22.04 -6.87 -28.55
C SER A 34 20.91 -6.28 -29.40
N GLN A 35 21.05 -6.31 -30.74
CA GLN A 35 20.00 -5.85 -31.65
C GLN A 35 18.72 -6.69 -31.56
N LYS A 36 18.85 -8.02 -31.49
CA LYS A 36 17.70 -8.93 -31.30
C LYS A 36 16.99 -8.68 -29.98
N LEU A 37 17.74 -8.52 -28.88
CA LEU A 37 17.17 -8.20 -27.57
C LEU A 37 16.43 -6.87 -27.59
N LYS A 38 17.03 -5.84 -28.20
CA LYS A 38 16.39 -4.53 -28.39
C LYS A 38 15.07 -4.68 -29.14
N GLN A 39 15.05 -5.39 -30.27
CA GLN A 39 13.82 -5.60 -31.06
C GLN A 39 12.72 -6.31 -30.26
N ARG A 40 13.07 -7.34 -29.47
CA ARG A 40 12.12 -8.04 -28.57
C ARG A 40 11.55 -7.11 -27.50
N LEU A 41 12.38 -6.27 -26.88
CA LEU A 41 11.93 -5.30 -25.88
C LEU A 41 11.00 -4.24 -26.50
N TYR A 42 11.31 -3.73 -27.69
CA TYR A 42 10.42 -2.80 -28.40
C TYR A 42 9.08 -3.46 -28.75
N PHE A 43 9.11 -4.71 -29.23
CA PHE A 43 7.90 -5.45 -29.54
C PHE A 43 7.04 -5.69 -28.29
N ALA A 44 7.64 -6.14 -27.19
CA ALA A 44 6.96 -6.33 -25.91
C ALA A 44 6.37 -5.01 -25.37
N GLY A 45 7.11 -3.90 -25.49
CA GLY A 45 6.64 -2.58 -25.10
C GLY A 45 5.46 -2.10 -25.93
N LEU A 46 5.51 -2.26 -27.26
CA LEU A 46 4.42 -1.90 -28.17
C LEU A 46 3.17 -2.73 -27.89
N LEU A 47 3.33 -4.04 -27.70
CA LEU A 47 2.25 -4.95 -27.33
C LEU A 47 1.60 -4.49 -26.02
N ASN A 48 2.41 -4.24 -24.99
CA ASN A 48 1.91 -3.78 -23.70
C ASN A 48 1.18 -2.42 -23.82
N PHE A 49 1.65 -1.51 -24.67
CA PHE A 49 1.01 -0.22 -24.89
C PHE A 49 -0.37 -0.36 -25.54
N VAL A 50 -0.51 -1.23 -26.54
CA VAL A 50 -1.79 -1.49 -27.23
C VAL A 50 -2.80 -2.16 -26.29
N PHE A 51 -2.35 -3.12 -25.47
CA PHE A 51 -3.23 -3.85 -24.54
C PHE A 51 -3.43 -3.13 -23.20
N ALA A 52 -2.62 -2.13 -22.87
CA ALA A 52 -2.69 -1.37 -21.62
C ALA A 52 -4.11 -0.91 -21.24
N PRO A 53 -4.90 -0.26 -22.12
CA PRO A 53 -6.24 0.21 -21.73
C PRO A 53 -7.19 -0.93 -21.36
N VAL A 54 -7.12 -2.06 -22.06
CA VAL A 54 -7.97 -3.23 -21.80
C VAL A 54 -7.55 -3.91 -20.49
N VAL A 55 -6.25 -4.11 -20.29
CA VAL A 55 -5.71 -4.71 -19.06
C VAL A 55 -6.00 -3.81 -17.86
N LEU A 56 -5.87 -2.50 -18.01
CA LEU A 56 -6.18 -1.54 -16.95
C LEU A 56 -7.66 -1.63 -16.55
N ALA A 57 -8.57 -1.61 -17.53
CA ALA A 57 -10.01 -1.76 -17.26
C ALA A 57 -10.31 -3.08 -16.52
N TYR A 58 -9.72 -4.20 -16.97
CA TYR A 58 -9.85 -5.49 -16.32
C TYR A 58 -9.34 -5.46 -14.86
N VAL A 59 -8.14 -4.93 -14.63
CA VAL A 59 -7.55 -4.83 -13.28
C VAL A 59 -8.40 -3.98 -12.36
N VAL A 60 -8.93 -2.84 -12.83
CA VAL A 60 -9.80 -1.97 -12.03
C VAL A 60 -11.06 -2.72 -11.61
N VAL A 61 -11.71 -3.43 -12.54
CA VAL A 61 -12.93 -4.20 -12.26
C VAL A 61 -12.65 -5.32 -11.25
N VAL A 62 -11.61 -6.12 -11.47
CA VAL A 62 -11.25 -7.21 -10.54
C VAL A 62 -10.88 -6.65 -9.18
N TYR A 63 -10.05 -5.61 -9.12
CA TYR A 63 -9.65 -4.97 -7.86
C TYR A 63 -10.87 -4.46 -7.09
N PHE A 64 -11.81 -3.80 -7.77
CA PHE A 64 -13.05 -3.35 -7.15
C PHE A 64 -13.82 -4.54 -6.55
N PHE A 65 -14.06 -5.61 -7.31
CA PHE A 65 -14.84 -6.75 -6.82
C PHE A 65 -14.14 -7.54 -5.71
N THR A 66 -12.82 -7.72 -5.79
CA THR A 66 -12.05 -8.47 -4.77
C THR A 66 -12.02 -7.72 -3.45
N TYR A 67 -11.69 -6.43 -3.48
CA TYR A 67 -11.42 -5.69 -2.25
C TYR A 67 -12.65 -4.97 -1.67
N TYR A 68 -13.72 -4.77 -2.43
CA TYR A 68 -14.95 -4.14 -1.92
C TYR A 68 -15.51 -4.87 -0.70
N ASN A 69 -15.62 -6.20 -0.77
CA ASN A 69 -16.12 -7.03 0.34
C ASN A 69 -15.18 -7.04 1.55
N GLU A 70 -13.87 -6.92 1.31
CA GLU A 70 -12.86 -6.96 2.35
C GLU A 70 -12.82 -5.63 3.12
N TYR A 71 -12.90 -4.50 2.42
CA TYR A 71 -12.95 -3.17 3.03
C TYR A 71 -14.23 -2.89 3.80
N GLN A 72 -15.35 -3.46 3.39
CA GLN A 72 -16.60 -3.33 4.15
C GLN A 72 -16.53 -4.06 5.50
N LYS A 73 -15.80 -5.19 5.57
CA LYS A 73 -15.71 -6.02 6.79
C LYS A 73 -14.66 -5.50 7.77
N ASP A 74 -13.48 -5.15 7.28
CA ASP A 74 -12.42 -4.60 8.13
C ASP A 74 -11.65 -3.48 7.41
N PRO A 75 -11.93 -2.20 7.73
CA PRO A 75 -11.21 -1.08 7.13
C PRO A 75 -9.72 -1.06 7.52
N LYS A 76 -9.30 -1.79 8.57
CA LYS A 76 -7.89 -1.86 8.97
C LYS A 76 -7.03 -2.66 8.00
N LEU A 77 -7.63 -3.61 7.27
CA LEU A 77 -6.92 -4.40 6.25
C LEU A 77 -6.42 -3.52 5.08
N ALA A 78 -7.10 -2.40 4.80
CA ALA A 78 -6.64 -1.43 3.80
C ALA A 78 -5.32 -0.75 4.19
N ALA A 79 -5.10 -0.57 5.50
CA ALA A 79 -3.90 0.04 6.05
C ALA A 79 -2.81 -1.01 6.39
N ALA A 80 -3.09 -2.30 6.22
CA ALA A 80 -2.14 -3.36 6.49
C ALA A 80 -0.97 -3.28 5.50
N ARG A 81 0.25 -3.29 6.03
CA ARG A 81 1.47 -3.23 5.22
C ARG A 81 1.77 -4.59 4.60
N LYS A 82 2.13 -4.59 3.33
CA LYS A 82 2.61 -5.77 2.59
C LYS A 82 3.98 -5.47 2.00
N TYR A 83 4.78 -6.51 1.78
CA TYR A 83 6.03 -6.36 1.04
C TYR A 83 5.75 -5.99 -0.42
N SER A 84 6.64 -5.19 -1.00
CA SER A 84 6.58 -4.92 -2.43
C SER A 84 7.18 -6.08 -3.21
N VAL A 85 6.73 -6.28 -4.44
CA VAL A 85 7.30 -7.30 -5.35
C VAL A 85 8.83 -7.12 -5.48
N LEU A 86 9.32 -5.88 -5.50
CA LEU A 86 10.76 -5.62 -5.54
C LEU A 86 11.49 -6.14 -4.29
N ALA A 87 10.89 -5.97 -3.10
CA ALA A 87 11.44 -6.50 -1.86
C ALA A 87 11.46 -8.04 -1.89
N GLU A 88 10.43 -8.66 -2.47
CA GLU A 88 10.39 -10.11 -2.64
C GLU A 88 11.58 -10.62 -3.47
N TRP A 89 11.86 -10.00 -4.62
CA TRP A 89 13.03 -10.33 -5.44
C TRP A 89 14.36 -10.08 -4.72
N LYS A 90 14.44 -9.06 -3.87
CA LYS A 90 15.66 -8.69 -3.15
C LYS A 90 15.97 -9.61 -1.96
N PHE A 91 14.94 -10.10 -1.26
CA PHE A 91 15.08 -10.94 -0.08
C PHE A 91 15.12 -12.44 -0.40
N ARG A 92 14.85 -12.82 -1.65
CA ARG A 92 14.89 -14.21 -2.08
C ARG A 92 16.34 -14.69 -2.18
N GLU A 93 16.62 -15.83 -1.57
CA GLU A 93 17.92 -16.49 -1.65
C GLU A 93 18.05 -17.36 -2.91
N PHE A 94 19.29 -17.65 -3.32
CA PHE A 94 19.53 -18.54 -4.45
C PHE A 94 19.03 -19.95 -4.14
N ASN A 95 18.34 -20.58 -5.11
CA ASN A 95 17.75 -21.92 -4.99
C ASN A 95 16.67 -22.08 -3.91
N GLU A 96 16.08 -20.98 -3.47
CA GLU A 96 15.00 -21.02 -2.49
C GLU A 96 13.64 -21.32 -3.14
N LEU A 97 12.92 -22.30 -2.57
CA LEU A 97 11.58 -22.67 -3.00
C LEU A 97 10.56 -21.60 -2.55
N PRO A 98 9.53 -21.31 -3.37
CA PRO A 98 8.58 -20.25 -3.07
C PRO A 98 7.88 -20.37 -1.71
N HIS A 99 7.51 -21.58 -1.28
CA HIS A 99 6.79 -21.76 -0.01
C HIS A 99 7.68 -21.43 1.20
N ILE A 100 8.95 -21.84 1.18
CA ILE A 100 9.92 -21.53 2.24
C ILE A 100 10.16 -20.02 2.30
N PHE A 101 10.30 -19.38 1.14
CA PHE A 101 10.48 -17.95 1.03
C PHE A 101 9.29 -17.18 1.64
N TYR A 102 8.05 -17.51 1.27
CA TYR A 102 6.86 -16.83 1.80
C TYR A 102 6.64 -17.11 3.28
N GLU A 103 6.98 -18.29 3.77
CA GLU A 103 6.93 -18.60 5.20
C GLU A 103 7.88 -17.67 5.98
N ARG A 104 9.15 -17.58 5.56
CA ARG A 104 10.13 -16.64 6.16
C ARG A 104 9.67 -15.19 6.05
N LEU A 105 9.18 -14.78 4.88
CA LEU A 105 8.72 -13.41 4.63
C LEU A 105 7.55 -13.04 5.55
N HIS A 106 6.56 -13.94 5.72
CA HIS A 106 5.42 -13.69 6.60
C HIS A 106 5.82 -13.68 8.08
N MET A 107 6.75 -14.53 8.51
CA MET A 107 7.29 -14.49 9.87
C MET A 107 7.98 -13.15 10.19
N SER A 108 8.60 -12.51 9.20
CA SER A 108 9.28 -11.21 9.36
C SER A 108 8.32 -10.00 9.43
N LEU A 109 7.11 -10.13 8.88
CA LEU A 109 6.14 -9.03 8.70
C LEU A 109 5.70 -8.34 10.00
N PRO A 110 5.39 -9.03 11.12
CA PRO A 110 5.07 -8.35 12.38
C PRO A 110 6.25 -7.55 12.96
N PHE A 111 7.49 -8.04 12.80
CA PHE A 111 8.69 -7.34 13.27
C PHE A 111 8.99 -6.10 12.42
N ALA A 112 8.89 -6.22 11.11
CA ALA A 112 9.03 -5.10 10.18
C ALA A 112 7.97 -4.01 10.42
N THR A 113 6.73 -4.41 10.68
CA THR A 113 5.63 -3.48 10.99
C THR A 113 5.93 -2.71 12.28
N ARG A 114 6.30 -3.41 13.35
CA ARG A 114 6.71 -2.79 14.63
C ARG A 114 7.91 -1.85 14.46
N TYR A 115 8.91 -2.22 13.67
CA TYR A 115 10.07 -1.37 13.41
C TYR A 115 9.65 -0.05 12.74
N ILE A 116 8.83 -0.11 11.69
CA ILE A 116 8.37 1.08 10.98
C ILE A 116 7.46 1.95 11.87
N ASP A 117 6.63 1.35 12.72
CA ASP A 117 5.74 2.08 13.62
C ASP A 117 6.48 2.89 14.70
N GLN A 118 7.73 2.54 15.00
CA GLN A 118 8.56 3.32 15.93
C GLN A 118 9.07 4.64 15.33
N PHE A 119 9.03 4.81 14.00
CA PHE A 119 9.47 6.06 13.39
C PHE A 119 8.37 7.11 13.50
N PRO A 120 8.63 8.22 14.21
CA PRO A 120 7.60 9.23 14.45
C PRO A 120 7.23 9.93 13.15
N LYS A 121 5.93 9.97 12.84
CA LYS A 121 5.40 10.71 11.70
C LYS A 121 5.05 12.13 12.14
N ARG A 122 6.04 12.87 12.65
CA ARG A 122 5.86 14.17 13.32
C ARG A 122 4.90 15.12 12.58
N MET A 123 5.10 15.29 11.27
CA MET A 123 4.24 16.17 10.47
C MET A 123 2.78 15.71 10.41
N THR A 124 2.51 14.40 10.30
CA THR A 124 1.13 13.91 10.29
C THR A 124 0.50 13.97 11.67
N ASP A 125 1.28 13.71 12.73
CA ASP A 125 0.80 13.82 14.12
C ASP A 125 0.44 15.28 14.46
N ASP A 126 1.29 16.25 14.10
CA ASP A 126 1.05 17.68 14.36
C ASP A 126 -0.19 18.19 13.63
N ILE A 127 -0.36 17.80 12.36
CA ILE A 127 -1.56 18.14 11.56
C ILE A 127 -2.79 17.47 12.17
N ALA A 128 -2.74 16.17 12.49
CA ALA A 128 -3.85 15.45 13.08
C ALA A 128 -4.27 16.04 14.43
N ARG A 129 -3.31 16.40 15.29
CA ARG A 129 -3.55 17.04 16.59
C ARG A 129 -4.19 18.42 16.42
N SER A 130 -3.75 19.21 15.44
CA SER A 130 -4.31 20.52 15.14
C SER A 130 -5.76 20.42 14.65
N ILE A 131 -6.04 19.50 13.71
CA ILE A 131 -7.40 19.28 13.19
C ILE A 131 -8.31 18.73 14.28
N ALA A 132 -7.84 17.77 15.09
CA ALA A 132 -8.59 17.23 16.22
C ALA A 132 -8.94 18.31 17.25
N PHE A 133 -8.02 19.24 17.52
CA PHE A 133 -8.30 20.37 18.42
C PHE A 133 -9.39 21.29 17.86
N MET A 134 -9.30 21.68 16.58
CA MET A 134 -10.30 22.54 15.94
C MET A 134 -11.68 21.88 15.86
N SER A 135 -11.76 20.63 15.40
CA SER A 135 -13.02 19.90 15.29
C SER A 135 -13.62 19.59 16.67
N GLY A 136 -12.79 19.20 17.64
CA GLY A 136 -13.21 18.94 19.01
C GLY A 136 -13.76 20.19 19.71
N ALA A 137 -13.15 21.36 19.49
CA ALA A 137 -13.65 22.62 20.04
C ALA A 137 -15.05 22.98 19.48
N ILE A 138 -15.24 22.85 18.16
CA ILE A 138 -16.54 23.10 17.52
C ILE A 138 -17.59 22.10 18.03
N THR A 139 -17.24 20.81 18.08
CA THR A 139 -18.12 19.75 18.61
C THR A 139 -18.49 19.99 20.07
N ALA A 140 -17.56 20.42 20.92
CA ALA A 140 -17.82 20.71 22.32
C ALA A 140 -18.79 21.88 22.51
N VAL A 141 -18.59 22.97 21.77
CA VAL A 141 -19.49 24.14 21.82
C VAL A 141 -20.91 23.75 21.36
N LEU A 142 -21.02 23.00 20.25
CA LEU A 142 -22.31 22.54 19.76
C LEU A 142 -22.98 21.57 20.74
N ALA A 143 -22.23 20.64 21.32
CA ALA A 143 -22.75 19.69 22.30
C ALA A 143 -23.29 20.40 23.56
N VAL A 144 -22.56 21.37 24.10
CA VAL A 144 -23.03 22.17 25.24
C VAL A 144 -24.29 22.97 24.87
N GLY A 145 -24.30 23.60 23.69
CA GLY A 145 -25.48 24.32 23.19
C GLY A 145 -26.72 23.42 23.10
N THR A 146 -26.56 22.18 22.61
CA THR A 146 -27.68 21.21 22.52
C THR A 146 -28.16 20.69 23.87
N VAL A 147 -27.31 20.66 24.89
CA VAL A 147 -27.71 20.22 26.25
C VAL A 147 -28.46 21.31 26.99
N LEU A 148 -28.10 22.58 26.78
CA LEU A 148 -28.73 23.72 27.45
C LEU A 148 -30.12 24.04 26.88
N ASP A 149 -30.34 23.77 25.59
CA ASP A 149 -31.62 24.00 24.94
C ASP A 149 -31.93 22.83 24.00
N SER A 150 -32.94 22.04 24.37
CA SER A 150 -33.36 20.87 23.62
C SER A 150 -34.03 21.20 22.28
N GLU A 151 -34.52 22.44 22.09
CA GLU A 151 -35.15 22.85 20.82
C GLU A 151 -34.10 23.05 19.71
N LEU A 152 -32.87 23.42 20.10
CA LEU A 152 -31.70 23.50 19.22
C LEU A 152 -31.28 22.15 18.62
N PHE A 153 -31.75 21.04 19.19
CA PHE A 153 -31.37 19.69 18.76
C PHE A 153 -32.00 19.29 17.41
N LEU A 154 -33.27 19.64 17.18
CA LEU A 154 -34.03 19.22 16.00
C LEU A 154 -34.55 20.39 15.16
N GLY A 155 -34.78 21.57 15.77
CA GLY A 155 -35.43 22.69 15.09
C GLY A 155 -34.48 23.75 14.54
N PHE A 156 -33.23 23.80 15.01
CA PHE A 156 -32.30 24.87 14.62
C PHE A 156 -31.47 24.50 13.40
N GLU A 157 -31.79 25.12 12.27
CA GLU A 157 -31.02 25.03 11.03
C GLU A 157 -29.94 26.12 11.01
N ILE A 158 -28.66 25.73 11.11
CA ILE A 158 -27.53 26.65 10.97
C ILE A 158 -27.37 27.05 9.49
N THR A 159 -27.67 26.13 8.58
CA THR A 159 -27.63 26.30 7.12
C THR A 159 -28.89 25.65 6.56
N LYS A 160 -29.41 26.15 5.44
CA LYS A 160 -30.64 25.64 4.82
C LYS A 160 -30.63 24.11 4.76
N ASP A 161 -31.63 23.47 5.36
CA ASP A 161 -31.82 22.01 5.46
C ASP A 161 -30.71 21.25 6.24
N ARG A 162 -29.88 21.92 7.05
CA ARG A 162 -28.84 21.27 7.89
C ARG A 162 -28.95 21.63 9.36
N THR A 163 -29.34 20.62 10.14
CA THR A 163 -29.50 20.70 11.60
C THR A 163 -28.17 20.69 12.35
N VAL A 164 -28.20 21.09 13.62
CA VAL A 164 -27.05 21.00 14.54
C VAL A 164 -26.51 19.56 14.64
N LEU A 165 -27.40 18.56 14.61
CA LEU A 165 -27.05 17.14 14.57
C LEU A 165 -26.16 16.74 13.39
N PHE A 166 -26.42 17.31 12.21
CA PHE A 166 -25.59 17.06 11.03
C PHE A 166 -24.14 17.53 11.26
N TYR A 167 -23.97 18.73 11.80
CA TYR A 167 -22.64 19.28 12.11
C TYR A 167 -21.96 18.56 13.27
N LEU A 168 -22.71 18.14 14.29
CA LEU A 168 -22.22 17.29 15.37
C LEU A 168 -21.67 15.96 14.85
N GLY A 169 -22.40 15.30 13.95
CA GLY A 169 -21.95 14.06 13.31
C GLY A 169 -20.74 14.26 12.40
N LEU A 170 -20.72 15.35 11.63
CA LEU A 170 -19.60 15.68 10.74
C LEU A 170 -18.31 15.98 11.53
N PHE A 171 -18.35 16.97 12.43
CA PHE A 171 -17.17 17.38 13.20
C PHE A 171 -16.77 16.31 14.22
N GLY A 172 -17.73 15.62 14.83
CA GLY A 172 -17.47 14.49 15.73
C GLY A 172 -16.83 13.31 15.00
N GLY A 173 -17.27 13.01 13.77
CA GLY A 173 -16.65 12.01 12.91
C GLY A 173 -15.21 12.38 12.53
N VAL A 174 -14.98 13.63 12.11
CA VAL A 174 -13.63 14.14 11.82
C VAL A 174 -12.73 14.08 13.05
N TRP A 175 -13.24 14.45 14.22
CA TRP A 175 -12.52 14.35 15.49
C TRP A 175 -12.12 12.90 15.84
N ALA A 176 -13.06 11.95 15.73
CA ALA A 176 -12.77 10.55 15.99
C ALA A 176 -11.72 9.96 15.04
N MET A 177 -11.79 10.29 13.74
CA MET A 177 -10.81 9.84 12.75
C MET A 177 -9.43 10.43 13.02
N THR A 178 -9.34 11.75 13.20
CA THR A 178 -8.05 12.43 13.44
C THR A 178 -7.40 12.01 14.73
N ARG A 179 -8.19 11.74 15.78
CA ARG A 179 -7.68 11.17 17.03
C ARG A 179 -7.08 9.77 16.85
N GLY A 180 -7.65 8.95 15.97
CA GLY A 180 -7.11 7.63 15.62
C GLY A 180 -5.81 7.68 14.81
N MET A 181 -5.45 8.84 14.24
CA MET A 181 -4.19 9.05 13.52
C MET A 181 -3.05 9.53 14.42
N VAL A 182 -3.35 10.03 15.63
CA VAL A 182 -2.34 10.49 16.58
C VAL A 182 -1.65 9.27 17.18
N SER A 183 -0.33 9.20 17.01
CA SER A 183 0.49 8.11 17.53
C SER A 183 0.41 8.01 19.06
N GLU A 184 0.28 6.79 19.61
CA GLU A 184 0.31 6.57 21.06
C GLU A 184 1.72 6.79 21.62
N GLU A 185 1.86 7.69 22.59
CA GLU A 185 3.13 8.04 23.24
C GLU A 185 3.67 6.91 24.15
N THR A 186 2.96 5.80 24.31
CA THR A 186 3.29 4.67 25.20
C THR A 186 4.12 3.57 24.55
N SER A 187 4.48 3.68 23.27
CA SER A 187 5.29 2.67 22.60
C SER A 187 6.77 2.73 23.04
N VAL A 188 7.32 1.61 23.49
CA VAL A 188 8.73 1.50 23.87
C VAL A 188 9.59 1.60 22.60
N PHE A 189 10.36 2.69 22.49
CA PHE A 189 11.30 2.90 21.40
C PHE A 189 12.49 1.95 21.56
N ASN A 190 12.52 0.86 20.77
CA ASN A 190 13.66 -0.05 20.69
C ASN A 190 13.79 -0.60 19.26
N PRO A 191 14.40 0.18 18.35
CA PRO A 191 14.50 -0.18 16.95
C PRO A 191 15.51 -1.32 16.73
N GLU A 192 16.52 -1.44 17.59
CA GLU A 192 17.55 -2.47 17.51
C GLU A 192 16.97 -3.86 17.74
N TYR A 193 16.10 -4.03 18.74
CA TYR A 193 15.42 -5.30 19.00
C TYR A 193 14.54 -5.73 17.81
N ALA A 194 13.77 -4.80 17.25
CA ALA A 194 12.92 -5.08 16.10
C ALA A 194 13.74 -5.43 14.85
N LEU A 195 14.89 -4.79 14.65
CA LEU A 195 15.79 -5.04 13.53
C LEU A 195 16.56 -6.36 13.65
N HIS A 196 16.97 -6.74 14.87
CA HIS A 196 17.63 -8.03 15.11
C HIS A 196 16.70 -9.21 14.83
N ASN A 197 15.45 -9.14 15.30
CA ASN A 197 14.45 -10.20 15.07
C ASN A 197 13.89 -10.20 13.63
N PHE A 198 14.10 -9.12 12.88
CA PHE A 198 13.74 -9.05 11.47
C PHE A 198 14.75 -9.76 10.54
N ARG A 199 16.02 -9.85 10.95
CA ARG A 199 17.10 -10.46 10.15
C ARG A 199 17.31 -11.96 10.41
N GLY A 200 16.70 -12.49 11.47
CA GLY A 200 16.82 -13.89 11.89
C GLY A 200 15.92 -14.84 11.12
#